data_AF-A0AAN6NNG0-F1
#
_entry.id   AF-A0AAN6NNG0-F1
#
_cell.length_a   1.000
_cell.length_b   1.000
_cell.length_c   1.000
_cell.angle_alpha   90.00
_cell.angle_beta   90.00
_cell.angle_gamma   90.00
#
_symmetry.space_group_name_H-M   'P 1'
#
loop_
_entity.id
_entity.type
_entity.pdbx_description
1 polymer ?
#
loop_
_entity_poly.entity_id
_entity_poly.type
_entity_poly.pdbx_seq_one_letter_code
_entity_poly.pdbx_strand_id
1 'polypeptide(L)'
;MKFLLTTALLASLGSLSLALPSPAHQDNFTPAFTSSLDDLFALLDSIPDSVLEEGDEALNQWFIDNDLRDPAAELLIDSSPEADPALDLGDLDVISDENLERGVLVARASAWKIAKCVASIVQLIATTAVPAAKLLKIKKYIKALGGVKMSVKLLLGATTKAEKLKAGGKALVYLSAELLGISSVKAACF
;
A
#
# COMPACT_ATOMS: atom_id res chain seq x y z
N MET A 1 -36.74 11.52 -65.59
CA MET A 1 -35.58 10.67 -65.20
C MET A 1 -35.36 10.93 -63.71
N LYS A 2 -35.79 10.14 -62.72
CA LYS A 2 -35.80 8.68 -62.48
C LYS A 2 -34.39 8.10 -62.28
N PHE A 3 -33.97 8.01 -61.01
CA PHE A 3 -33.22 6.93 -60.34
C PHE A 3 -33.31 7.22 -58.81
N LEU A 4 -34.19 6.57 -58.03
CA LEU A 4 -34.04 5.25 -57.37
C LEU A 4 -32.80 5.20 -56.45
N LEU A 5 -32.92 5.35 -55.13
CA LEU A 5 -33.31 4.37 -54.10
C LEU A 5 -32.40 3.12 -54.06
N THR A 6 -31.83 2.81 -52.88
CA THR A 6 -31.06 1.63 -52.37
C THR A 6 -29.67 2.05 -51.86
N THR A 7 -29.18 1.79 -50.66
CA THR A 7 -29.47 0.79 -49.62
C THR A 7 -29.00 1.30 -48.25
N ALA A 8 -29.84 1.14 -47.23
CA ALA A 8 -29.38 0.98 -45.86
C ALA A 8 -28.75 -0.41 -45.71
N LEU A 9 -27.52 -0.54 -45.18
CA LEU A 9 -27.10 -1.73 -44.45
C LEU A 9 -25.82 -1.49 -43.63
N LEU A 10 -26.00 -1.56 -42.31
CA LEU A 10 -25.11 -2.10 -41.28
C LEU A 10 -23.58 -2.05 -41.50
N ALA A 11 -22.91 -1.31 -40.62
CA ALA A 11 -22.04 -1.96 -39.66
C ALA A 11 -22.01 -1.12 -38.39
N SER A 12 -22.88 -1.47 -37.45
CA SER A 12 -22.68 -1.18 -36.05
C SER A 12 -21.33 -1.79 -35.64
N LEU A 13 -20.28 -0.98 -35.63
CA LEU A 13 -19.22 -1.17 -34.64
C LEU A 13 -19.89 -0.80 -33.32
N GLY A 14 -20.63 -1.78 -32.78
CA GLY A 14 -21.01 -1.78 -31.40
C GLY A 14 -19.71 -1.57 -30.65
N SER A 15 -19.59 -0.41 -30.02
CA SER A 15 -18.64 -0.19 -28.96
C SER A 15 -18.87 -1.35 -28.00
N LEU A 16 -18.05 -2.39 -28.12
CA LEU A 16 -17.79 -3.31 -27.05
C LEU A 16 -17.06 -2.44 -26.02
N SER A 17 -17.85 -1.63 -25.31
CA SER A 17 -17.49 -1.13 -24.02
C SER A 17 -17.27 -2.40 -23.20
N LEU A 18 -16.04 -2.89 -23.23
CA LEU A 18 -15.46 -3.53 -22.07
C LEU A 18 -15.83 -2.58 -20.94
N ALA A 19 -16.86 -2.95 -20.18
CA ALA A 19 -17.14 -2.35 -18.91
C ALA A 19 -15.92 -2.70 -18.05
N LEU A 20 -14.86 -1.92 -18.22
CA LEU A 20 -13.75 -1.86 -17.31
C LEU A 20 -14.40 -1.67 -15.95
N PRO A 21 -14.15 -2.56 -14.98
CA PRO A 21 -14.64 -2.34 -13.64
C PRO A 21 -14.24 -0.93 -13.20
N SER A 22 -15.23 -0.18 -12.72
CA SER A 22 -15.11 1.21 -12.26
C SER A 22 -13.83 1.44 -11.44
N PRO A 23 -13.15 2.61 -11.56
CA PRO A 23 -11.86 2.90 -10.90
C PRO A 23 -11.89 2.97 -9.36
N ALA A 24 -13.00 2.64 -8.71
CA ALA A 24 -13.17 2.73 -7.25
C ALA A 24 -12.21 1.83 -6.43
N HIS A 25 -11.51 0.90 -7.07
CA HIS A 25 -10.58 -0.03 -6.42
C HIS A 25 -9.09 0.33 -6.55
N GLN A 26 -8.72 1.30 -7.39
CA GLN A 26 -7.29 1.56 -7.64
C GLN A 26 -6.58 2.23 -6.46
N ASP A 27 -7.28 2.88 -5.54
CA ASP A 27 -6.69 3.65 -4.43
C ASP A 27 -6.90 3.00 -3.04
N ASN A 28 -7.11 1.67 -2.96
CA ASN A 28 -7.40 0.98 -1.70
C ASN A 28 -6.55 -0.28 -1.51
N PHE A 29 -6.19 -0.56 -0.26
CA PHE A 29 -5.57 -1.82 0.11
C PHE A 29 -6.52 -3.00 -0.19
N THR A 30 -5.96 -4.06 -0.76
CA THR A 30 -6.66 -5.30 -1.07
C THR A 30 -6.26 -6.40 -0.07
N PRO A 31 -6.99 -7.52 0.04
CA PRO A 31 -6.64 -8.61 0.94
C PRO A 31 -5.19 -9.12 0.80
N ALA A 32 -4.55 -8.91 -0.35
CA ALA A 32 -3.15 -9.26 -0.57
C ALA A 32 -2.17 -8.49 0.36
N PHE A 33 -2.57 -7.34 0.91
CA PHE A 33 -1.77 -6.54 1.83
C PHE A 33 -1.88 -6.96 3.31
N THR A 34 -2.60 -8.05 3.63
CA THR A 34 -2.87 -8.42 5.04
C THR A 34 -1.59 -8.57 5.88
N SER A 35 -0.68 -9.46 5.49
CA SER A 35 0.58 -9.69 6.23
C SER A 35 1.39 -8.40 6.35
N SER A 36 1.54 -7.73 5.21
CA SER A 36 2.25 -6.47 5.07
C SER A 36 1.76 -5.35 5.99
N LEU A 37 0.44 -5.18 6.11
CA LEU A 37 -0.15 -4.19 7.00
C LEU A 37 -0.08 -4.63 8.47
N ASP A 38 -0.18 -5.93 8.74
CA ASP A 38 0.00 -6.48 10.08
C ASP A 38 1.42 -6.21 10.58
N ASP A 39 2.44 -6.50 9.77
CA ASP A 39 3.86 -6.27 10.09
C ASP A 39 4.16 -4.78 10.29
N LEU A 40 3.66 -3.93 9.37
CA LEU A 40 3.79 -2.48 9.48
C LEU A 40 3.15 -1.94 10.77
N PHE A 41 1.94 -2.36 11.08
CA PHE A 41 1.25 -1.88 12.28
C PHE A 41 1.83 -2.47 13.56
N ALA A 42 2.39 -3.68 13.51
CA ALA A 42 3.15 -4.26 14.61
C ALA A 42 4.43 -3.45 14.89
N LEU A 43 5.17 -3.06 13.84
CA LEU A 43 6.32 -2.16 13.97
C LEU A 43 5.90 -0.80 14.56
N LEU A 44 4.80 -0.22 14.09
CA LEU A 44 4.28 1.03 14.69
C LEU A 44 3.89 0.84 16.16
N ASP A 45 3.32 -0.31 16.52
CA ASP A 45 2.93 -0.60 17.88
C ASP A 45 4.15 -0.83 18.81
N SER A 46 5.26 -1.35 18.27
CA SER A 46 6.50 -1.56 19.05
C SER A 46 7.23 -0.28 19.44
N ILE A 47 7.03 0.83 18.72
CA ILE A 47 7.62 2.13 19.09
C ILE A 47 6.94 2.64 20.38
N PRO A 48 7.64 2.83 21.51
CA PRO A 48 7.00 3.26 22.76
C PRO A 48 6.28 4.61 22.61
N ASP A 49 5.10 4.76 23.24
CA ASP A 49 4.36 6.03 23.20
C ASP A 49 5.23 7.18 23.77
N SER A 50 6.08 6.91 24.77
CA SER A 50 7.01 7.88 25.37
C SER A 50 8.02 8.44 24.38
N VAL A 51 8.52 7.60 23.47
CA VAL A 51 9.46 8.02 22.41
C VAL A 51 8.77 8.98 21.44
N LEU A 52 7.53 8.66 21.07
CA LEU A 52 6.74 9.51 20.16
C LEU A 52 6.30 10.82 20.81
N GLU A 53 6.12 10.85 22.12
CA GLU A 53 5.79 12.05 22.89
C GLU A 53 7.00 12.98 23.07
N GLU A 54 8.21 12.43 23.15
CA GLU A 54 9.46 13.18 23.24
C GLU A 54 9.82 13.85 21.91
N GLY A 55 9.37 13.30 20.78
CA GLY A 55 9.39 13.95 19.47
C GLY A 55 10.29 13.28 18.45
N ASP A 56 10.58 14.01 17.35
CA ASP A 56 11.23 13.44 16.17
C ASP A 56 12.68 12.99 16.44
N GLU A 57 13.40 13.68 17.34
CA GLU A 57 14.78 13.34 17.68
C GLU A 57 14.88 12.04 18.50
N ALA A 58 14.02 11.88 19.51
CA ALA A 58 13.93 10.64 20.27
C ALA A 58 13.48 9.47 19.40
N LEU A 59 12.53 9.70 18.50
CA LEU A 59 12.10 8.71 17.51
C LEU A 59 13.25 8.30 16.57
N ASN A 60 14.04 9.27 16.09
CA ASN A 60 15.20 8.97 15.27
C ASN A 60 16.22 8.09 16.02
N GLN A 61 16.53 8.42 17.27
CA GLN A 61 17.45 7.61 18.07
C GLN A 61 16.91 6.22 18.34
N TRP A 62 15.60 6.10 18.61
CA TRP A 62 14.98 4.79 18.78
C TRP A 62 15.13 3.92 17.53
N PHE A 63 15.04 4.47 16.31
CA PHE A 63 15.28 3.68 15.09
C PHE A 63 16.73 3.21 14.95
N ILE A 64 17.71 4.04 15.34
CA ILE A 64 19.13 3.69 15.32
C ILE A 64 19.39 2.57 16.34
N ASP A 65 18.90 2.72 17.57
CA ASP A 65 19.09 1.76 18.67
C ASP A 65 18.43 0.39 18.42
N ASN A 66 17.48 0.32 17.49
CA ASN A 66 16.78 -0.91 17.12
C ASN A 66 17.23 -1.47 15.75
N ASP A 67 18.36 -1.00 15.21
CA ASP A 67 18.93 -1.43 13.92
C ASP A 67 17.98 -1.23 12.72
N LEU A 68 17.04 -0.29 12.83
CA LEU A 68 16.06 0.05 11.79
C LEU A 68 16.53 1.22 10.91
N ARG A 69 17.62 1.89 11.30
CA ARG A 69 18.23 2.99 10.58
C ARG A 69 19.75 3.00 10.78
N ASP A 70 20.49 3.22 9.70
CA ASP A 70 21.92 3.47 9.76
C ASP A 70 22.18 4.88 10.35
N PRO A 71 22.96 5.02 11.44
CA PRO A 71 23.29 6.33 12.03
C PRO A 71 24.07 7.25 11.07
N ALA A 72 24.72 6.68 10.04
CA ALA A 72 25.45 7.42 9.02
C ALA A 72 24.59 7.78 7.79
N ALA A 73 23.32 7.34 7.74
CA ALA A 73 22.43 7.68 6.63
C ALA A 73 21.97 9.14 6.74
N GLU A 74 22.71 10.02 6.07
CA GLU A 74 22.26 11.37 5.71
C GLU A 74 21.03 11.24 4.78
N LEU A 75 20.00 12.06 5.02
CA LEU A 75 18.69 11.99 4.34
C LEU A 75 18.83 12.13 2.82
N LEU A 76 19.00 11.01 2.10
CA LEU A 76 18.89 10.97 0.65
C LEU A 76 17.42 10.85 0.26
N ILE A 77 16.73 11.99 0.32
CA ILE A 77 15.56 12.22 -0.53
C ILE A 77 16.11 12.74 -1.86
N ASP A 78 16.64 11.85 -2.68
CA ASP A 78 16.64 12.10 -4.11
C ASP A 78 16.30 10.82 -4.87
N SER A 79 15.46 11.04 -5.86
CA SER A 79 14.91 10.18 -6.89
C SER A 79 15.67 8.88 -7.22
N SER A 80 14.88 7.79 -7.26
CA SER A 80 15.12 6.54 -7.99
C SER A 80 16.03 6.72 -9.23
N PRO A 81 17.10 5.92 -9.33
CA PRO A 81 16.98 4.73 -10.17
C PRO A 81 17.53 3.48 -9.48
N GLU A 82 16.78 2.38 -9.59
CA GLU A 82 17.32 1.03 -9.73
C GLU A 82 18.48 0.67 -8.78
N ALA A 83 18.20 0.55 -7.47
CA ALA A 83 18.93 -0.40 -6.65
C ALA A 83 18.13 -1.71 -6.67
N ASP A 84 18.38 -2.48 -7.72
CA ASP A 84 18.29 -3.93 -7.64
C ASP A 84 19.22 -4.35 -6.48
N PRO A 85 18.67 -4.97 -5.43
CA PRO A 85 19.16 -6.29 -5.17
C PRO A 85 18.03 -7.21 -5.60
N ALA A 86 18.25 -7.85 -6.74
CA ALA A 86 18.30 -9.29 -6.76
C ALA A 86 18.82 -9.76 -5.39
N LEU A 87 17.88 -9.96 -4.46
CA LEU A 87 18.04 -10.96 -3.44
C LEU A 87 18.23 -12.22 -4.25
N ASP A 88 19.48 -12.64 -4.27
CA ASP A 88 19.98 -13.91 -4.76
C ASP A 88 19.14 -15.03 -4.13
N LEU A 89 17.99 -15.31 -4.76
CA LEU A 89 17.20 -16.52 -4.58
C LEU A 89 17.82 -17.60 -5.48
N GLY A 90 19.13 -17.80 -5.34
CA GLY A 90 19.94 -18.70 -6.14
C GLY A 90 19.63 -20.18 -5.95
N ASP A 91 18.92 -20.60 -4.88
CA ASP A 91 18.79 -22.03 -4.55
C ASP A 91 17.39 -22.43 -4.05
N LEU A 92 16.32 -22.18 -4.82
CA LEU A 92 15.09 -22.96 -4.66
C LEU A 92 14.57 -23.45 -6.01
N ASP A 93 14.92 -24.70 -6.31
CA ASP A 93 14.55 -25.45 -7.51
C ASP A 93 13.03 -25.40 -7.77
N VAL A 94 12.61 -24.64 -8.78
CA VAL A 94 11.21 -24.62 -9.22
C VAL A 94 10.99 -25.69 -10.28
N ILE A 95 10.14 -26.64 -9.92
CA ILE A 95 9.61 -27.74 -10.73
C ILE A 95 8.80 -27.16 -11.90
N SER A 96 9.08 -27.64 -13.12
CA SER A 96 8.53 -27.19 -14.40
C SER A 96 7.07 -27.61 -14.65
N ASP A 97 6.16 -26.65 -14.87
CA ASP A 97 4.88 -26.85 -15.58
C ASP A 97 4.38 -25.53 -16.21
N GLU A 98 4.10 -25.54 -17.52
CA GLU A 98 3.92 -24.39 -18.42
C GLU A 98 2.69 -23.48 -18.14
N ASN A 99 1.73 -23.92 -17.31
CA ASN A 99 0.59 -23.08 -16.89
C ASN A 99 0.78 -22.44 -15.51
N LEU A 100 1.78 -22.87 -14.73
CA LEU A 100 2.14 -22.29 -13.44
C LEU A 100 2.87 -20.95 -13.61
N GLU A 101 3.56 -20.74 -14.73
CA GLU A 101 4.41 -19.56 -14.94
C GLU A 101 3.61 -18.25 -15.04
N ARG A 102 2.46 -18.21 -15.72
CA ARG A 102 1.65 -16.97 -15.74
C ARG A 102 1.01 -16.66 -14.39
N GLY A 103 0.57 -17.69 -13.65
CA GLY A 103 0.03 -17.52 -12.29
C GLY A 103 1.11 -17.07 -11.30
N VAL A 104 2.30 -17.66 -11.38
CA VAL A 104 3.44 -17.35 -10.51
C VAL A 104 4.10 -16.03 -10.89
N LEU A 105 4.18 -15.65 -12.16
CA LEU A 105 4.70 -14.34 -12.57
C LEU A 105 3.76 -13.21 -12.16
N VAL A 106 2.44 -13.41 -12.25
CA VAL A 106 1.45 -12.45 -11.72
C VAL A 106 1.47 -12.43 -10.18
N ALA A 107 1.67 -13.58 -9.52
CA ALA A 107 1.84 -13.65 -8.08
C ALA A 107 3.14 -12.97 -7.60
N ARG A 108 4.25 -13.14 -8.32
CA ARG A 108 5.53 -12.47 -8.06
C ARG A 108 5.45 -10.99 -8.37
N ALA A 109 4.80 -10.58 -9.45
CA ALA A 109 4.59 -9.17 -9.79
C ALA A 109 3.72 -8.46 -8.75
N SER A 110 2.68 -9.12 -8.24
CA SER A 110 1.85 -8.59 -7.15
C SER A 110 2.59 -8.61 -5.80
N ALA A 111 3.32 -9.68 -5.49
CA ALA A 111 4.17 -9.74 -4.28
C ALA A 111 5.27 -8.68 -4.29
N TRP A 112 5.91 -8.44 -5.43
CA TRP A 112 6.93 -7.40 -5.61
C TRP A 112 6.33 -6.00 -5.49
N LYS A 113 5.13 -5.76 -6.03
CA LYS A 113 4.40 -4.50 -5.85
C LYS A 113 4.07 -4.26 -4.37
N ILE A 114 3.60 -5.28 -3.67
CA ILE A 114 3.28 -5.22 -2.24
C ILE A 114 4.56 -4.99 -1.42
N ALA A 115 5.64 -5.71 -1.71
CA ALA A 115 6.93 -5.55 -1.06
C ALA A 115 7.47 -4.11 -1.24
N LYS A 116 7.40 -3.54 -2.46
CA LYS A 116 7.77 -2.13 -2.73
C LYS A 116 6.91 -1.13 -1.95
N CYS A 117 5.60 -1.36 -1.89
CA CYS A 117 4.69 -0.53 -1.09
C CYS A 117 5.07 -0.55 0.40
N VAL A 118 5.26 -1.73 0.99
CA VAL A 118 5.60 -1.88 2.41
C VAL A 118 6.97 -1.30 2.69
N ALA A 119 7.97 -1.62 1.86
CA ALA A 119 9.31 -1.07 1.99
C ALA A 119 9.28 0.46 1.95
N SER A 120 8.46 1.06 1.08
CA SER A 120 8.29 2.52 1.02
C SER A 120 7.64 3.08 2.28
N ILE A 121 6.64 2.40 2.86
CA ILE A 121 6.00 2.87 4.10
C ILE A 121 6.95 2.73 5.30
N VAL A 122 7.65 1.60 5.42
CA VAL A 122 8.65 1.37 6.49
C VAL A 122 9.78 2.38 6.36
N GLN A 123 10.30 2.59 5.16
CA GLN A 123 11.33 3.58 4.89
C GLN A 123 10.86 4.99 5.27
N LEU A 124 9.62 5.35 4.96
CA LEU A 124 9.05 6.64 5.32
C LEU A 124 8.95 6.86 6.85
N ILE A 125 8.62 5.79 7.59
CA ILE A 125 8.57 5.81 9.05
C ILE A 125 9.99 5.92 9.62
N ALA A 126 10.93 5.10 9.14
CA ALA A 126 12.31 5.04 9.61
C ALA A 126 13.10 6.33 9.29
N THR A 127 12.82 6.96 8.15
CA THR A 127 13.48 8.20 7.72
C THR A 127 12.93 9.46 8.39
N THR A 128 12.06 9.34 9.41
CA THR A 128 11.40 10.47 10.10
C THR A 128 10.66 11.43 9.17
N ALA A 129 10.42 11.05 7.90
CA ALA A 129 9.62 11.81 6.96
C ALA A 129 8.15 11.92 7.43
N VAL A 130 7.73 11.01 8.32
CA VAL A 130 6.51 11.14 9.13
C VAL A 130 6.89 11.65 10.53
N PRO A 131 6.43 12.85 10.93
CA PRO A 131 6.60 13.35 12.29
C PRO A 131 6.08 12.36 13.35
N ALA A 132 6.77 12.27 14.48
CA ALA A 132 6.39 11.45 15.64
C ALA A 132 4.94 11.71 16.08
N ALA A 133 4.50 12.97 16.03
CA ALA A 133 3.13 13.35 16.33
C ALA A 133 2.07 12.69 15.40
N LYS A 134 2.41 12.46 14.12
CA LYS A 134 1.53 11.74 13.18
C LYS A 134 1.51 10.24 13.49
N LEU A 135 2.65 9.64 13.82
CA LEU A 135 2.70 8.23 14.24
C LEU A 135 1.88 8.02 15.52
N LEU A 136 1.96 8.94 16.48
CA LEU A 136 1.17 8.88 17.71
C LEU A 136 -0.34 8.96 17.42
N LYS A 137 -0.77 9.77 16.43
CA LYS A 137 -2.17 9.80 15.97
C LYS A 137 -2.58 8.47 15.34
N ILE A 138 -1.74 7.90 14.48
CA ILE A 138 -1.99 6.59 13.86
C ILE A 138 -2.15 5.52 14.93
N LYS A 139 -1.26 5.46 15.93
CA LYS A 139 -1.36 4.55 17.08
C LYS A 139 -2.67 4.73 17.84
N LYS A 140 -3.08 5.98 18.10
CA LYS A 140 -4.36 6.28 18.75
C LYS A 140 -5.56 5.76 17.94
N TYR A 141 -5.54 5.89 16.61
CA TYR A 141 -6.59 5.33 15.77
C TYR A 141 -6.58 3.80 15.79
N ILE A 142 -5.41 3.17 15.71
CA ILE A 142 -5.29 1.70 15.77
C ILE A 142 -5.84 1.18 17.10
N LYS A 143 -5.48 1.80 18.23
CA LYS A 143 -6.01 1.46 19.56
C LYS A 143 -7.53 1.64 19.61
N ALA A 144 -8.05 2.75 19.10
CA ALA A 144 -9.50 3.02 19.06
C ALA A 144 -10.30 2.03 18.20
N LEU A 145 -9.66 1.41 17.21
CA LEU A 145 -10.26 0.40 16.33
C LEU A 145 -10.19 -1.03 16.89
N GLY A 146 -9.58 -1.22 18.07
CA GLY A 146 -9.41 -2.53 18.70
C GLY A 146 -8.06 -3.20 18.40
N GLY A 147 -7.03 -2.42 18.07
CA GLY A 147 -5.66 -2.89 17.86
C GLY A 147 -5.32 -3.19 16.41
N VAL A 148 -4.11 -3.71 16.20
CA VAL A 148 -3.50 -3.94 14.87
C VAL A 148 -4.38 -4.81 13.98
N LYS A 149 -4.70 -6.04 14.40
CA LYS A 149 -5.46 -7.01 13.60
C LYS A 149 -6.83 -6.50 13.17
N MET A 150 -7.53 -5.80 14.07
CA MET A 150 -8.83 -5.23 13.73
C MET A 150 -8.70 -4.04 12.78
N SER A 151 -7.68 -3.20 12.95
CA SER A 151 -7.41 -2.08 12.05
C SER A 151 -7.11 -2.57 10.63
N VAL A 152 -6.26 -3.61 10.48
CA VAL A 152 -5.95 -4.22 9.18
C VAL A 152 -7.22 -4.83 8.56
N LYS A 153 -7.94 -5.66 9.30
CA LYS A 153 -9.20 -6.26 8.82
C LYS A 153 -10.20 -5.22 8.33
N LEU A 154 -10.35 -4.11 9.05
CA LEU A 154 -11.26 -3.03 8.69
C LEU A 154 -10.77 -2.22 7.49
N LEU A 155 -9.46 -1.97 7.37
CA LEU A 155 -8.87 -1.27 6.22
C LEU A 155 -9.03 -2.06 4.92
N LEU A 156 -8.90 -3.37 5.00
CA LEU A 156 -9.03 -4.27 3.84
C LEU A 156 -10.50 -4.56 3.48
N GLY A 157 -11.39 -4.55 4.47
CA GLY A 157 -12.80 -4.87 4.28
C GLY A 157 -13.66 -3.71 3.80
N ALA A 158 -13.24 -2.46 4.01
CA ALA A 158 -14.01 -1.27 3.64
C ALA A 158 -13.29 -0.45 2.57
N THR A 159 -13.83 -0.38 1.36
CA THR A 159 -13.16 0.23 0.20
C THR A 159 -13.64 1.67 -0.03
N THR A 160 -14.79 2.06 0.50
CA THR A 160 -15.30 3.44 0.40
C THR A 160 -15.23 4.19 1.73
N LYS A 161 -15.19 5.53 1.69
CA LYS A 161 -15.28 6.35 2.91
C LYS A 161 -16.54 6.06 3.73
N ALA A 162 -17.67 5.82 3.07
CA ALA A 162 -18.94 5.49 3.72
C ALA A 162 -18.87 4.13 4.43
N GLU A 163 -18.31 3.11 3.79
CA GLU A 163 -18.08 1.81 4.42
C GLU A 163 -17.08 1.92 5.58
N LYS A 164 -15.99 2.69 5.41
CA LYS A 164 -15.01 2.91 6.48
C LYS A 164 -15.64 3.59 7.69
N LEU A 165 -16.48 4.60 7.44
CA LEU A 165 -17.23 5.28 8.50
C LEU A 165 -18.21 4.33 9.19
N LYS A 166 -18.87 3.43 8.45
CA LYS A 166 -19.81 2.46 9.01
C LYS A 166 -19.10 1.35 9.81
N ALA A 167 -17.94 0.88 9.32
CA ALA A 167 -17.24 -0.28 9.89
C ALA A 167 -16.34 0.08 11.08
N GLY A 168 -15.67 1.24 11.04
CA GLY A 168 -14.72 1.67 12.07
C GLY A 168 -14.83 3.15 12.45
N GLY A 169 -15.92 3.81 12.09
CA GLY A 169 -16.16 5.20 12.48
C GLY A 169 -15.16 6.19 11.92
N LYS A 170 -15.06 7.36 12.58
CA LYS A 170 -14.11 8.41 12.20
C LYS A 170 -12.65 7.94 12.30
N ALA A 171 -12.34 7.06 13.25
CA ALA A 171 -10.99 6.53 13.45
C ALA A 171 -10.48 5.81 12.20
N LEU A 172 -11.29 4.94 11.59
CA LEU A 172 -10.90 4.23 10.36
C LEU A 172 -10.78 5.15 9.16
N VAL A 173 -11.67 6.15 9.04
CA VAL A 173 -11.60 7.15 7.98
C VAL A 173 -10.33 7.98 8.10
N TYR A 174 -9.96 8.42 9.30
CA TYR A 174 -8.74 9.18 9.52
C TYR A 174 -7.48 8.33 9.38
N LEU A 175 -7.47 7.09 9.86
CA LEU A 175 -6.37 6.16 9.65
C LEU A 175 -6.11 5.93 8.15
N SER A 176 -7.16 5.67 7.38
CA SER A 176 -7.05 5.56 5.92
C SER A 176 -6.54 6.84 5.26
N ALA A 177 -7.03 8.00 5.70
CA ALA A 177 -6.61 9.28 5.14
C ALA A 177 -5.14 9.59 5.46
N GLU A 178 -4.64 9.21 6.63
CA GLU A 178 -3.26 9.42 7.02
C GLU A 178 -2.32 8.52 6.21
N LEU A 179 -2.66 7.25 6.01
CA LEU A 179 -1.83 6.30 5.25
C LEU A 179 -1.87 6.58 3.75
N LEU A 180 -3.07 6.72 3.18
CA LEU A 180 -3.26 6.90 1.73
C LEU A 180 -3.05 8.35 1.28
N GLY A 181 -3.06 9.30 2.21
CA GLY A 181 -2.81 10.72 1.93
C GLY A 181 -1.32 11.06 1.78
N ILE A 182 -0.43 10.12 2.08
CA ILE A 182 1.00 10.29 1.84
C ILE A 182 1.27 9.97 0.37
N SER A 183 1.69 10.96 -0.41
CA SER A 183 1.88 10.84 -1.86
C SER A 183 2.84 9.71 -2.26
N SER A 184 3.92 9.51 -1.50
CA SER A 184 4.88 8.44 -1.73
C SER A 184 4.28 7.05 -1.47
N VAL A 185 3.42 6.91 -0.45
CA VAL A 185 2.68 5.67 -0.19
C VAL A 185 1.72 5.40 -1.33
N LYS A 186 0.96 6.41 -1.76
CA LYS A 186 0.03 6.24 -2.88
C LYS A 186 0.77 5.79 -4.15
N ALA A 187 1.88 6.45 -4.49
CA ALA A 187 2.68 6.12 -5.67
C ALA A 187 3.34 4.73 -5.60
N ALA A 188 3.72 4.28 -4.41
CA ALA A 188 4.35 2.96 -4.24
C ALA A 188 3.33 1.81 -4.22
N CYS A 189 2.10 2.07 -3.75
CA CYS A 189 1.11 1.03 -3.51
C CYS A 189 0.09 0.85 -4.65
N PHE A 190 -0.15 1.88 -5.46
CA PHE A 190 -1.24 1.91 -6.45
C PHE A 190 -0.76 2.38 -7.82
#